data_AF-A0A841A7C9-F1
#
_entry.id   AF-A0A841A7C9-F1
#
_cell.length_a   1.000
_cell.length_b   1.000
_cell.length_c   1.000
_cell.angle_alpha   90.00
_cell.angle_beta   90.00
_cell.angle_gamma   90.00
#
_symmetry.space_group_name_H-M   'P 1'
#
loop_
_entity.id
_entity.type
_entity.pdbx_description
1 polymer ?
#
loop_
_entity_poly.entity_id
_entity_poly.type
_entity_poly.pdbx_seq_one_letter_code
_entity_poly.pdbx_strand_id
1 'polypeptide(L)'
;MTKNDDSGRDLRYGLEEAVDGELPREMVERMRRHTDDCPECAHEWELVQRVKELVRRSCADRAPSDLRERIAVQCRTVSVTTTSTTTSADGTVRYSRTTTTRRTFPGA
;
A
#
# COMPACT_ATOMS: atom_id res chain seq x y z
N MET A 1 -4.04 -14.28 -21.64
CA MET A 1 -5.35 -14.21 -20.95
C MET A 1 -5.15 -14.77 -19.57
N THR A 2 -5.41 -13.95 -18.55
CA THR A 2 -5.09 -14.21 -17.14
C THR A 2 -5.84 -15.42 -16.61
N LYS A 3 -5.11 -16.42 -16.12
CA LYS A 3 -5.67 -17.51 -15.33
C LYS A 3 -6.19 -16.91 -14.02
N ASN A 4 -7.51 -16.74 -13.91
CA ASN A 4 -8.17 -16.53 -12.63
C ASN A 4 -8.13 -17.86 -11.87
N ASP A 5 -7.03 -18.12 -11.19
CA ASP A 5 -6.97 -19.11 -10.12
C ASP A 5 -7.68 -18.53 -8.87
N ASP A 6 -9.01 -18.36 -8.93
CA ASP A 6 -9.91 -18.01 -7.80
C ASP A 6 -10.55 -19.27 -7.17
N SER A 7 -10.08 -20.46 -7.55
CA SER A 7 -10.64 -21.72 -7.07
C SER A 7 -10.19 -22.00 -5.63
N GLY A 8 -10.93 -21.43 -4.68
CA GLY A 8 -11.15 -22.06 -3.38
C GLY A 8 -10.20 -21.65 -2.25
N ARG A 9 -9.97 -20.35 -2.04
CA ARG A 9 -9.65 -19.93 -0.68
C ARG A 9 -10.95 -20.00 0.14
N ASP A 10 -10.97 -20.85 1.16
CA ASP A 10 -12.04 -20.91 2.14
C ASP A 10 -12.27 -19.49 2.68
N LEU A 11 -13.51 -18.99 2.66
CA LEU A 11 -13.83 -17.67 3.18
C LEU A 11 -13.59 -17.56 4.70
N ARG A 12 -13.38 -18.71 5.36
CA ARG A 12 -12.94 -18.81 6.75
C ARG A 12 -11.43 -18.57 6.94
N TYR A 13 -10.59 -18.86 5.93
CA TYR A 13 -9.14 -18.64 5.97
C TYR A 13 -8.79 -17.29 5.29
N GLY A 14 -8.11 -16.39 6.00
CA GLY A 14 -7.73 -15.08 5.48
C GLY A 14 -8.27 -13.89 6.26
N LEU A 15 -8.92 -14.14 7.41
CA LEU A 15 -9.62 -13.12 8.18
C LEU A 15 -8.67 -12.02 8.68
N GLU A 16 -7.49 -12.41 9.13
CA GLU A 16 -6.46 -11.50 9.62
C GLU A 16 -5.98 -10.59 8.48
N GLU A 17 -5.62 -11.17 7.34
CA GLU A 17 -5.20 -10.43 6.13
C GLU A 17 -6.32 -9.51 5.61
N ALA A 18 -7.58 -9.95 5.67
CA ALA A 18 -8.73 -9.15 5.29
C ALA A 18 -8.86 -7.90 6.17
N VAL A 19 -8.60 -8.05 7.47
CA VAL A 19 -8.65 -6.94 8.44
C VAL A 19 -7.41 -6.04 8.34
N ASP A 20 -6.24 -6.59 7.98
CA ASP A 20 -5.02 -5.79 7.73
C ASP A 20 -5.06 -5.04 6.39
N GLY A 21 -6.02 -5.36 5.51
CA GLY A 21 -6.13 -4.77 4.19
C GLY A 21 -5.15 -5.35 3.18
N GLU A 22 -4.64 -6.56 3.43
CA GLU A 22 -3.70 -7.28 2.58
C GLU A 22 -4.40 -8.12 1.49
N LEU A 23 -5.73 -8.18 1.51
CA LEU A 23 -6.53 -8.87 0.50
C LEU A 23 -7.15 -7.91 -0.53
N PRO A 24 -7.38 -8.37 -1.77
CA PRO A 24 -8.15 -7.64 -2.76
C PRO A 24 -9.55 -7.27 -2.23
N ARG A 25 -10.02 -6.08 -2.58
CA ARG A 25 -11.32 -5.54 -2.13
C ARG A 25 -12.48 -6.50 -2.40
N GLU A 26 -12.50 -7.11 -3.57
CA GLU A 26 -13.53 -8.09 -3.99
C GLU A 26 -13.57 -9.34 -3.09
N MET A 27 -12.41 -9.79 -2.61
CA MET A 27 -12.30 -10.94 -1.70
C MET A 27 -12.83 -10.56 -0.31
N VAL A 28 -12.44 -9.39 0.19
CA VAL A 28 -12.94 -8.86 1.48
C VAL A 28 -14.46 -8.72 1.46
N GLU A 29 -15.04 -8.26 0.34
CA GLU A 29 -16.50 -8.17 0.18
C GLU A 29 -17.20 -9.54 0.18
N ARG A 30 -16.59 -10.57 -0.42
CA ARG A 30 -17.11 -11.95 -0.33
C ARG A 30 -17.08 -12.48 1.09
N MET A 31 -15.98 -12.26 1.82
CA MET A 31 -15.83 -12.68 3.21
C MET A 31 -16.83 -11.96 4.13
N ARG A 32 -17.03 -10.65 3.93
CA ARG A 32 -18.05 -9.88 4.67
C ARG A 32 -19.46 -10.40 4.43
N ARG A 33 -19.83 -10.71 3.18
CA ARG A 33 -21.14 -11.33 2.90
C ARG A 33 -21.29 -12.69 3.60
N HIS A 34 -20.22 -13.48 3.66
CA HIS A 34 -20.25 -14.75 4.40
C HIS A 34 -20.47 -14.55 5.91
N THR A 35 -19.89 -13.50 6.51
CA THR A 35 -20.14 -13.19 7.93
C THR A 35 -21.60 -12.81 8.21
N ASP A 36 -22.34 -12.30 7.22
CA ASP A 36 -23.76 -11.98 7.40
C ASP A 36 -24.63 -13.24 7.58
N ASP A 37 -24.23 -14.36 6.94
CA ASP A 37 -24.96 -15.64 6.98
C ASP A 37 -24.37 -16.67 7.96
N CYS A 38 -23.16 -16.43 8.49
CA CYS A 38 -22.43 -17.38 9.35
C CYS A 38 -22.02 -16.74 10.70
N PRO A 39 -22.72 -17.06 11.81
CA PRO A 39 -22.47 -16.43 13.11
C PRO A 39 -21.11 -16.80 13.71
N GLU A 40 -20.56 -17.97 13.40
CA GLU A 40 -19.20 -18.35 13.82
C GLU A 40 -18.16 -17.42 13.20
N CYS A 41 -18.22 -17.23 11.88
CA CYS A 41 -17.30 -16.36 11.16
C CYS A 41 -17.49 -14.88 11.55
N ALA A 42 -18.72 -14.44 11.83
CA ALA A 42 -19.00 -13.11 12.35
C ALA A 42 -18.32 -12.87 13.71
N HIS A 43 -18.42 -13.85 14.62
CA HIS A 43 -17.78 -13.77 15.92
C HIS A 43 -16.25 -13.74 15.81
N GLU A 44 -15.67 -14.57 14.94
CA GLU A 44 -14.22 -14.55 14.67
C GLU A 44 -13.79 -13.19 14.09
N TRP A 45 -14.55 -12.64 13.13
CA TRP A 45 -14.29 -11.32 12.54
C TRP A 45 -14.28 -10.21 13.59
N GLU A 46 -15.30 -10.19 14.46
CA GLU A 46 -15.36 -9.22 15.56
C GLU A 46 -14.20 -9.36 16.53
N LEU A 47 -13.80 -10.59 16.86
CA LEU A 47 -12.70 -10.85 17.78
C LEU A 47 -11.38 -10.28 17.25
N VAL A 48 -11.03 -10.58 15.99
CA VAL A 48 -9.81 -10.06 15.35
C VAL A 48 -9.80 -8.54 15.33
N GLN A 49 -10.94 -7.92 15.01
CA GLN A 49 -11.07 -6.46 15.00
C GLN A 49 -10.88 -5.85 16.40
N ARG A 50 -11.47 -6.46 17.44
CA ARG A 50 -11.33 -5.99 18.82
C ARG A 50 -9.89 -6.09 19.32
N VAL A 51 -9.20 -7.19 19.00
CA VAL A 51 -7.79 -7.38 19.35
C VAL A 51 -6.94 -6.30 18.68
N LYS A 52 -7.14 -6.06 17.37
CA LYS A 52 -6.41 -5.01 16.65
C LYS A 52 -6.68 -3.62 17.18
N GLU A 53 -7.93 -3.30 17.53
CA GLU A 53 -8.24 -2.00 18.15
C GLU A 53 -7.58 -1.87 19.53
N LEU A 54 -7.55 -2.94 20.34
CA LEU A 54 -6.85 -2.94 21.63
C LEU A 54 -5.35 -2.67 21.47
N VAL A 55 -4.70 -3.36 20.52
CA VAL A 55 -3.30 -3.14 20.18
C VAL A 55 -3.08 -1.71 19.73
N ARG A 56 -3.93 -1.21 18.82
CA ARG A 56 -3.84 0.17 18.33
C ARG A 56 -3.93 1.18 19.47
N ARG A 57 -4.85 1.00 20.42
CA ARG A 57 -5.00 1.89 21.57
C ARG A 57 -3.82 1.83 22.53
N SER A 58 -3.26 0.65 22.73
CA SER A 58 -2.15 0.43 23.66
C SER A 58 -0.80 0.87 23.10
N CYS A 59 -0.64 0.82 21.77
CA CYS A 59 0.60 1.11 21.05
C CYS A 59 0.51 2.38 20.19
N ALA A 60 -0.51 3.23 20.37
CA ALA A 60 -0.64 4.52 19.69
C ALA A 60 0.32 5.57 20.28
N ASP A 61 1.61 5.28 20.29
CA ASP A 61 2.62 6.25 20.66
C ASP A 61 2.69 7.34 19.60
N ARG A 62 2.67 8.60 20.04
CA ARG A 62 2.84 9.72 19.11
C ARG A 62 4.25 9.67 18.55
N ALA A 63 4.34 9.46 17.22
CA ALA A 63 5.60 9.59 16.51
C ALA A 63 6.35 10.88 16.94
N PRO A 64 7.66 10.80 17.26
CA PRO A 64 8.45 11.94 17.69
C PRO A 64 8.37 13.12 16.71
N SER A 65 8.39 14.35 17.23
CA SER A 65 8.28 15.57 16.42
C SER A 65 9.35 15.63 15.32
N ASP A 66 10.59 15.27 15.64
CA ASP A 66 11.71 15.23 14.70
C ASP A 66 11.42 14.31 13.49
N LEU A 67 10.89 13.11 13.75
CA LEU A 67 10.54 12.16 12.70
C LEU A 67 9.41 12.71 11.82
N ARG A 68 8.39 13.33 12.43
CA ARG A 68 7.27 13.94 11.70
C ARG A 68 7.73 15.06 10.78
N GLU A 69 8.61 15.93 11.27
CA GLU A 69 9.17 17.04 10.50
C GLU A 69 10.00 16.52 9.31
N ARG A 70 10.87 15.52 9.54
CA ARG A 70 11.66 14.87 8.49
C ARG A 70 10.78 14.24 7.41
N ILE A 71 9.74 13.51 7.81
CA ILE A 71 8.79 12.90 6.87
C ILE A 71 8.05 13.99 6.08
N ALA A 72 7.57 15.04 6.75
CA ALA A 72 6.87 16.13 6.09
C ALA A 72 7.73 16.82 5.02
N VAL A 73 9.02 17.05 5.30
CA VAL A 73 9.98 17.57 4.32
C VAL A 73 10.18 16.58 3.18
N GLN A 74 10.37 15.29 3.47
CA GLN A 74 10.57 14.26 2.44
C GLN A 74 9.36 14.09 1.53
N CYS A 75 8.14 14.09 2.05
CA CYS A 75 6.91 14.01 1.26
C CYS A 75 6.72 15.21 0.31
N ARG A 76 7.23 16.39 0.70
CA ARG A 76 7.22 17.60 -0.15
C ARG A 76 8.34 17.62 -1.19
N THR A 77 9.29 16.68 -1.09
CA THR A 77 10.46 16.63 -1.94
C THR A 77 10.26 15.59 -3.04
N VAL A 78 10.23 16.05 -4.29
CA VAL A 78 10.12 15.16 -5.46
C VAL A 78 11.48 15.07 -6.15
N SER A 79 11.91 13.86 -6.46
CA SER A 79 13.08 13.61 -7.30
C SER A 79 12.62 13.50 -8.75
N VAL A 80 13.01 14.46 -9.58
CA VAL A 80 12.75 14.45 -11.02
C VAL A 80 13.94 13.80 -11.72
N THR A 81 13.71 12.63 -12.32
CA THR A 81 14.70 11.95 -13.17
C THR A 81 14.43 12.29 -14.62
N THR A 82 15.36 12.98 -15.27
CA THR A 82 15.28 13.33 -16.69
C THR A 82 16.30 12.50 -17.47
N THR A 83 15.81 11.70 -18.41
CA THR A 83 16.66 10.90 -19.32
C THR A 83 16.65 11.56 -20.69
N SER A 84 17.72 12.28 -21.04
CA SER A 84 17.91 12.85 -22.36
C SER A 84 18.68 11.87 -23.24
N THR A 85 18.12 11.53 -24.40
CA THR A 85 18.75 10.65 -25.38
C THR A 85 19.19 11.50 -26.58
N THR A 86 20.49 11.63 -26.79
CA THR A 86 21.07 12.34 -27.94
C THR A 86 21.65 11.34 -28.92
N THR A 87 21.15 11.36 -30.15
CA THR A 87 21.69 10.55 -31.26
C THR A 87 22.69 11.40 -32.03
N SER A 88 23.88 10.85 -32.30
CA SER A 88 24.91 11.53 -33.09
C SER A 88 24.44 11.78 -34.53
N ALA A 89 25.01 12.78 -35.23
CA ALA A 89 24.57 13.21 -36.56
C ALA A 89 24.56 12.08 -37.61
N ASP A 90 25.48 11.12 -37.49
CA ASP A 90 25.60 9.95 -38.38
C ASP A 90 24.66 8.78 -38.00
N GLY A 91 23.80 8.95 -36.99
CA GLY A 91 22.78 7.97 -36.57
C GLY A 91 23.33 6.72 -35.86
N THR A 92 24.65 6.53 -35.81
CA THR A 92 25.28 5.27 -35.37
C THR A 92 25.35 5.12 -33.84
N VAL A 93 25.39 6.23 -33.10
CA VAL A 93 25.61 6.21 -31.64
C VAL A 93 24.51 6.94 -30.92
N ARG A 94 23.87 6.25 -29.97
CA ARG A 94 22.87 6.79 -29.05
C ARG A 94 23.53 6.97 -27.68
N TYR A 95 23.65 8.22 -27.24
CA TYR A 95 24.05 8.56 -25.88
C TYR A 95 22.82 8.82 -25.04
N SER A 96 22.65 8.09 -23.95
CA SER A 96 21.66 8.40 -22.92
C SER A 96 22.36 9.08 -21.74
N ARG A 97 21.86 10.25 -21.35
CA ARG A 97 22.26 10.95 -20.13
C ARG A 97 21.07 10.98 -19.19
N THR A 98 21.25 10.43 -18.01
CA THR A 98 20.26 10.49 -16.94
C THR A 98 20.70 11.55 -15.94
N THR A 99 19.83 12.52 -15.64
CA THR A 99 20.06 13.56 -14.64
C THR A 99 18.93 13.55 -13.64
N THR A 100 19.26 13.31 -12.37
CA THR A 100 18.29 13.31 -11.27
C THR A 100 18.41 14.62 -10.50
N THR A 101 17.35 15.40 -10.46
CA THR A 101 17.28 16.67 -9.72
C THR A 101 16.24 16.56 -8.61
N ARG A 102 16.65 16.83 -7.36
CA ARG A 102 15.75 16.87 -6.22
C ARG A 102 15.14 18.27 -6.10
N ARG A 103 13.81 18.38 -6.09
CA ARG A 103 13.08 19.66 -6.00
C ARG A 103 12.15 19.62 -4.79
N THR A 104 12.21 20.65 -3.95
CA THR A 104 11.27 20.84 -2.84
C THR A 104 10.15 21.76 -3.32
N PHE A 105 8.90 21.30 -3.26
CA PHE A 105 7.77 22.16 -3.59
C PHE A 105 7.40 23.02 -2.36
N PRO A 106 7.32 24.35 -2.50
CA PRO A 106 6.75 25.18 -1.44
C PRO A 106 5.27 24.80 -1.28
N GLY A 107 4.87 24.46 -0.05
CA GLY A 107 3.48 24.14 0.26
C GLY A 107 2.58 25.37 0.11
N ALA A 108 1.37 25.16 -0.41
CA ALA A 108 0.31 26.16 -0.48
C ALA A 108 -0.12 26.64 0.91
#